data_AF-A0A7J2HY19-F1
#
_entry.id   AF-A0A7J2HY19-F1
#
_cell.length_a   1.000
_cell.length_b   1.000
_cell.length_c   1.000
_cell.angle_alpha   90.00
_cell.angle_beta   90.00
_cell.angle_gamma   90.00
#
_symmetry.space_group_name_H-M   'P 1'
#
loop_
_entity.id
_entity.type
_entity.pdbx_description
1 polymer ?
#
loop_
_entity_poly.entity_id
_entity_poly.type
_entity_poly.pdbx_seq_one_letter_code
_entity_poly.pdbx_strand_id
1 'polypeptide(L)'
;MEELLQLRTYIEQGRYADALNLIGEMEEMSKDDKINKIVSFMEILLLHLIKQAAEKRTTRSWNVSINNCLRQIARINKRRRSGGYYLTEKELMEALSDAWPSALELASLEAFEGRYEAKELARMIDEKGLRQKALEMILNA
;
A
#
# COMPACT_ATOMS: atom_id res chain seq x y z
N MET A 1 -20.84 -12.86 1.41
CA MET A 1 -22.29 -13.01 1.75
C MET A 1 -22.62 -14.48 1.98
N GLU A 2 -21.90 -15.39 1.30
CA GLU A 2 -21.91 -16.83 1.51
C GLU A 2 -21.20 -17.25 2.81
N GLU A 3 -20.10 -16.58 3.19
CA GLU A 3 -19.34 -16.89 4.41
C GLU A 3 -20.15 -16.64 5.69
N LEU A 4 -20.99 -15.60 5.71
CA LEU A 4 -21.87 -15.30 6.84
C LEU A 4 -22.99 -16.33 7.01
N LEU A 5 -23.48 -16.90 5.92
CA LEU A 5 -24.46 -17.98 5.95
C LEU A 5 -23.82 -19.27 6.48
N GLN A 6 -22.62 -19.60 6.01
CA GLN A 6 -21.85 -20.74 6.48
C GLN A 6 -21.46 -20.61 7.96
N LEU A 7 -21.04 -19.43 8.39
CA LEU A 7 -20.78 -19.12 9.79
C LEU A 7 -22.02 -19.36 10.65
N ARG A 8 -23.18 -18.86 10.21
CA ARG A 8 -24.46 -19.10 10.89
C ARG A 8 -24.77 -20.59 11.00
N THR A 9 -24.59 -21.35 9.92
CA THR A 9 -24.79 -22.81 9.93
C THR A 9 -23.88 -23.52 10.93
N TYR A 10 -22.58 -23.17 10.99
CA TYR A 10 -21.67 -23.75 11.98
C TYR A 10 -22.09 -23.44 13.41
N ILE A 11 -22.53 -22.20 13.68
CA ILE A 11 -23.02 -21.80 15.00
C ILE A 11 -24.30 -22.57 15.37
N GLU A 12 -25.28 -22.66 14.46
CA GLU A 12 -26.54 -23.39 14.70
C GLU A 12 -26.33 -24.90 14.90
N GLN A 13 -25.29 -25.48 14.29
CA GLN A 13 -24.91 -26.88 14.46
C GLN A 13 -23.98 -27.16 15.66
N GLY A 14 -23.63 -26.13 16.46
CA GLY A 14 -22.70 -26.27 17.59
C GLY A 14 -21.24 -26.52 17.18
N ARG A 15 -20.90 -26.31 15.90
CA ARG A 15 -19.55 -26.49 15.33
C ARG A 15 -18.69 -25.25 15.56
N TYR A 16 -18.45 -24.91 16.82
CA TYR A 16 -17.78 -23.65 17.18
C TYR A 16 -16.32 -23.56 16.71
N ALA A 17 -15.60 -24.69 16.66
CA ALA A 17 -14.23 -24.71 16.14
C ALA A 17 -14.19 -24.29 14.66
N ASP A 18 -15.10 -24.84 13.84
CA ASP A 18 -15.20 -24.49 12.43
C ASP A 18 -15.66 -23.04 12.23
N ALA A 19 -16.57 -22.57 13.08
CA ALA A 19 -16.99 -21.16 13.09
C ALA A 19 -15.82 -20.21 13.39
N LEU A 20 -14.98 -20.55 14.39
CA LEU A 20 -13.80 -19.74 14.74
C LEU A 20 -12.75 -19.75 13.63
N ASN A 21 -12.52 -20.89 12.98
CA ASN A 21 -11.61 -20.98 11.83
C ASN A 21 -12.08 -20.08 10.68
N LEU A 22 -13.37 -20.14 10.33
CA LEU A 22 -13.95 -19.30 9.27
C LEU A 22 -13.86 -17.81 9.61
N ILE A 23 -14.04 -17.42 10.87
CA ILE A 23 -13.84 -16.03 11.31
C ILE A 23 -12.38 -15.60 11.07
N GLY A 24 -11.39 -16.45 11.40
CA GLY A 24 -9.98 -16.17 11.16
C GLY A 24 -9.69 -15.95 9.67
N GLU A 25 -10.18 -16.83 8.80
CA GLU A 25 -10.04 -16.68 7.34
C GLU A 25 -10.66 -15.38 6.82
N MET A 26 -11.87 -15.04 7.29
CA MET A 26 -12.53 -13.79 6.92
C MET A 26 -11.77 -12.55 7.41
N GLU A 27 -11.14 -12.60 8.58
CA GLU A 27 -10.30 -11.52 9.11
C GLU A 27 -9.03 -11.34 8.27
N GLU A 28 -8.38 -12.44 7.87
CA GLU A 28 -7.23 -12.43 6.97
C GLU A 28 -7.59 -11.83 5.60
N MET A 29 -8.66 -12.33 4.97
CA MET A 29 -9.15 -11.78 3.69
C MET A 29 -9.46 -10.27 3.78
N SER A 30 -10.10 -9.84 4.86
CA SER A 30 -10.40 -8.42 5.08
C SER A 30 -9.15 -7.57 5.23
N LYS A 31 -8.11 -8.11 5.87
CA LYS A 31 -6.81 -7.45 6.02
C LYS A 31 -6.08 -7.36 4.67
N ASP A 32 -6.03 -8.44 3.90
CA ASP A 32 -5.41 -8.48 2.58
C ASP A 32 -6.06 -7.48 1.62
N ASP A 33 -7.39 -7.34 1.66
CA ASP A 33 -8.12 -6.31 0.91
C ASP A 33 -7.67 -4.88 1.25
N LYS A 34 -7.27 -4.62 2.50
CA LYS A 34 -6.70 -3.32 2.90
C LYS A 34 -5.28 -3.16 2.41
N ILE A 35 -4.47 -4.20 2.56
CA ILE A 35 -3.07 -4.22 2.11
C ILE A 35 -3.02 -3.93 0.61
N ASN A 36 -3.76 -4.68 -0.20
CA ASN A 36 -3.81 -4.52 -1.67
C ASN A 36 -4.21 -3.10 -2.09
N LYS A 37 -5.19 -2.49 -1.40
CA LYS A 37 -5.59 -1.11 -1.68
C LYS A 37 -4.54 -0.08 -1.24
N ILE A 38 -3.83 -0.33 -0.14
CA ILE A 38 -2.75 0.55 0.31
C ILE A 38 -1.57 0.45 -0.66
N VAL A 39 -1.20 -0.76 -1.09
CA VAL A 39 -0.12 -1.04 -2.05
C VAL A 39 -0.35 -0.29 -3.35
N SER A 40 -1.57 -0.31 -3.93
CA SER A 40 -1.82 0.43 -5.17
C SER A 40 -1.65 1.95 -5.05
N PHE A 41 -1.95 2.54 -3.88
CA PHE A 41 -1.63 3.95 -3.61
C PHE A 41 -0.13 4.17 -3.34
N MET A 42 0.54 3.20 -2.73
CA MET A 42 2.00 3.23 -2.53
C MET A 42 2.76 3.17 -3.84
N GLU A 43 2.30 2.37 -4.81
CA GLU A 43 2.89 2.32 -6.16
C GLU A 43 2.89 3.71 -6.82
N ILE A 44 1.75 4.42 -6.76
CA ILE A 44 1.62 5.78 -7.33
C ILE A 44 2.43 6.81 -6.52
N LEU A 45 2.46 6.68 -5.19
CA LEU A 45 3.28 7.53 -4.32
C LEU A 45 4.76 7.39 -4.70
N LEU A 46 5.25 6.14 -4.75
CA LEU A 46 6.64 5.82 -5.07
C LEU A 46 7.00 6.23 -6.49
N LEU A 47 6.10 6.01 -7.47
CA LEU A 47 6.25 6.50 -8.84
C LEU A 47 6.62 7.99 -8.87
N HIS A 48 5.86 8.83 -8.17
CA HIS A 48 6.14 10.26 -8.16
C HIS A 48 7.39 10.62 -7.36
N LEU A 49 7.69 9.93 -6.25
CA LEU A 49 8.91 10.15 -5.48
C LEU A 49 10.17 9.76 -6.27
N ILE A 50 10.13 8.66 -7.02
CA ILE A 50 11.20 8.21 -7.90
C ILE A 50 11.45 9.27 -8.99
N LYS A 51 10.39 9.76 -9.65
CA LYS A 51 10.50 10.83 -10.65
C LYS A 51 11.09 12.11 -10.07
N GLN A 52 10.67 12.49 -8.86
CA GLN A 52 11.22 13.67 -8.18
C GLN A 52 12.72 13.53 -7.91
N ALA A 53 13.15 12.35 -7.45
CA ALA A 53 14.55 12.08 -7.15
C ALA A 53 15.42 12.03 -8.41
N ALA A 54 14.95 11.31 -9.43
CA ALA A 54 15.67 11.12 -10.68
C ALA A 54 15.80 12.45 -11.46
N GLU A 55 14.70 13.18 -11.61
CA GLU A 55 14.66 14.43 -12.40
C GLU A 55 15.05 15.68 -11.60
N LYS A 56 15.25 15.55 -10.27
CA LYS A 56 15.57 16.65 -9.35
C LYS A 56 14.60 17.83 -9.45
N ARG A 57 13.32 17.55 -9.73
CA ARG A 57 12.25 18.53 -9.85
C ARG A 57 10.92 17.95 -9.36
N THR A 58 9.95 18.82 -9.14
CA THR A 58 8.55 18.40 -8.94
C THR A 58 7.61 19.26 -9.77
N THR A 59 6.42 18.75 -10.04
CA THR A 59 5.32 19.51 -10.64
C THR A 59 4.17 19.62 -9.66
N ARG A 60 3.28 20.60 -9.89
CA ARG A 60 2.06 20.75 -9.08
C ARG A 60 1.16 19.50 -9.17
N SER A 61 1.06 18.87 -10.34
CA SER A 61 0.26 17.67 -10.51
C SER A 61 0.83 16.49 -9.71
N TRP A 62 2.15 16.30 -9.68
CA TRP A 62 2.78 15.25 -8.87
C TRP A 62 2.56 15.47 -7.38
N ASN A 63 2.70 16.70 -6.90
CA ASN A 63 2.42 17.01 -5.49
C ASN A 63 0.95 16.74 -5.13
N VAL A 64 0.00 17.04 -6.02
CA VAL A 64 -1.42 16.72 -5.80
C VAL A 64 -1.65 15.21 -5.74
N SER A 65 -1.04 14.44 -6.65
CA SER A 65 -1.13 12.98 -6.64
C SER A 65 -0.54 12.37 -5.38
N ILE A 66 0.64 12.83 -4.95
CA ILE A 66 1.30 12.41 -3.69
C ILE A 66 0.36 12.66 -2.51
N ASN A 67 -0.15 13.89 -2.37
CA ASN A 67 -1.05 14.24 -1.26
C ASN A 67 -2.38 13.46 -1.30
N ASN A 68 -2.84 13.08 -2.49
CA ASN A 68 -4.01 12.21 -2.61
C ASN A 68 -3.70 10.80 -2.12
N CYS A 69 -2.58 10.21 -2.54
CA CYS A 69 -2.16 8.87 -2.11
C CYS A 69 -1.98 8.82 -0.59
N LEU A 70 -1.28 9.80 0.00
CA LEU A 70 -1.10 9.89 1.46
C LEU A 70 -2.43 9.90 2.21
N ARG A 71 -3.38 10.77 1.81
CA ARG A 71 -4.70 10.82 2.44
C ARG A 71 -5.47 9.51 2.31
N GLN A 72 -5.37 8.85 1.16
CA GLN A 72 -6.06 7.59 0.91
C GLN A 72 -5.45 6.44 1.72
N ILE A 73 -4.12 6.34 1.79
CA ILE A 73 -3.41 5.38 2.63
C ILE A 73 -3.80 5.56 4.09
N ALA A 74 -3.68 6.79 4.63
CA ALA A 74 -4.06 7.08 6.02
C ALA A 74 -5.52 6.73 6.32
N ARG A 75 -6.43 7.06 5.41
CA ARG A 75 -7.87 6.75 5.54
C ARG A 75 -8.16 5.26 5.52
N ILE A 76 -7.49 4.49 4.66
CA ILE A 76 -7.70 3.04 4.54
C ILE A 76 -7.08 2.32 5.72
N ASN A 77 -5.89 2.74 6.14
CA ASN A 77 -5.16 2.11 7.24
C ASN A 77 -5.83 2.35 8.61
N LYS A 78 -6.58 3.44 8.78
CA LYS A 78 -7.27 3.73 10.05
C LYS A 78 -8.51 2.82 10.26
N ARG A 79 -8.56 2.14 11.41
CA ARG A 79 -9.73 1.33 11.81
C ARG A 79 -10.84 2.26 12.33
N ARG A 80 -12.05 2.15 11.77
CA ARG A 80 -13.17 3.07 12.08
C ARG A 80 -13.88 2.81 13.41
N ARG A 81 -13.95 1.55 13.85
CA ARG A 81 -14.75 1.15 15.01
C ARG A 81 -13.92 0.83 16.25
N SER A 82 -12.79 0.14 16.08
CA SER A 82 -11.94 -0.32 17.19
C SER A 82 -10.80 0.64 17.54
N GLY A 83 -10.62 1.73 16.77
CA GLY A 83 -9.41 2.55 16.88
C GLY A 83 -8.16 1.82 16.37
N GLY A 84 -7.05 2.53 16.27
CA GLY A 84 -5.79 1.98 15.75
C GLY A 84 -5.76 1.81 14.22
N TYR A 85 -4.85 0.97 13.75
CA TYR A 85 -4.50 0.81 12.34
C TYR A 85 -4.55 -0.66 11.88
N TYR A 86 -4.79 -0.91 10.59
CA TYR A 86 -4.76 -2.27 10.03
C TYR A 86 -3.33 -2.79 9.89
N LEU A 87 -2.44 -1.94 9.38
CA LEU A 87 -1.02 -2.19 9.21
C LEU A 87 -0.23 -1.36 10.22
N THR A 88 0.73 -2.02 10.86
CA THR A 88 1.80 -1.44 11.66
C THR A 88 2.84 -0.74 10.77
N GLU A 89 3.74 0.03 11.38
CA GLU A 89 4.86 0.67 10.66
C GLU A 89 5.72 -0.34 9.89
N LYS A 90 5.99 -1.50 10.50
CA LYS A 90 6.75 -2.58 9.87
C LYS A 90 6.02 -3.13 8.63
N GLU A 91 4.72 -3.40 8.76
CA GLU A 91 3.90 -3.91 7.64
C GLU A 91 3.73 -2.86 6.53
N LEU A 92 3.71 -1.57 6.87
CA LEU A 92 3.75 -0.50 5.86
C LEU A 92 5.07 -0.47 5.10
N MET A 93 6.20 -0.71 5.78
CA MET A 93 7.51 -0.80 5.13
C MET A 93 7.64 -2.05 4.24
N GLU A 94 7.06 -3.18 4.66
CA GLU A 94 6.95 -4.39 3.84
C GLU A 94 6.10 -4.11 2.59
N ALA A 95 4.91 -3.51 2.75
CA ALA A 95 4.05 -3.12 1.62
C ALA A 95 4.71 -2.11 0.67
N LEU A 96 5.50 -1.16 1.16
CA LEU A 96 6.30 -0.26 0.32
C LEU A 96 7.38 -1.01 -0.46
N SER A 97 7.92 -2.08 0.12
CA SER A 97 8.91 -2.94 -0.54
C SER A 97 8.26 -3.74 -1.67
N ASP A 98 7.05 -4.26 -1.44
CA ASP A 98 6.28 -5.00 -2.44
C ASP A 98 5.81 -4.09 -3.58
N ALA A 99 5.46 -2.84 -3.29
CA ALA A 99 5.05 -1.84 -4.29
C ALA A 99 6.23 -1.32 -5.16
N TRP A 100 7.47 -1.49 -4.72
CA TRP A 100 8.64 -0.84 -5.33
C TRP A 100 8.91 -1.28 -6.78
N PRO A 101 8.92 -2.58 -7.14
CA PRO A 101 9.20 -2.99 -8.51
C PRO A 101 8.22 -2.38 -9.53
N SER A 102 6.91 -2.45 -9.24
CA SER A 102 5.87 -1.83 -10.07
C SER A 102 6.07 -0.32 -10.21
N ALA A 103 6.34 0.37 -9.09
CA ALA A 103 6.55 1.81 -9.08
C ALA A 103 7.76 2.24 -9.92
N LEU A 104 8.85 1.46 -9.85
CA LEU A 104 10.07 1.71 -10.61
C LEU A 104 9.85 1.50 -12.11
N GLU A 105 9.12 0.46 -12.51
CA GLU A 105 8.75 0.22 -13.90
C GLU A 105 7.90 1.38 -14.44
N LEU A 106 6.83 1.76 -13.73
CA LEU A 106 6.01 2.92 -14.10
C LEU A 106 6.83 4.21 -14.17
N ALA A 107 7.75 4.41 -13.22
CA ALA A 107 8.60 5.60 -13.21
C ALA A 107 9.55 5.62 -14.40
N SER A 108 10.06 4.47 -14.84
CA SER A 108 10.90 4.38 -16.03
C SER A 108 10.19 4.80 -17.31
N LEU A 109 8.87 4.58 -17.41
CA LEU A 109 8.06 5.00 -18.55
C LEU A 109 7.79 6.51 -18.56
N GLU A 110 7.67 7.13 -17.38
CA GLU A 110 7.30 8.54 -17.27
C GLU A 110 8.49 9.49 -17.01
N ALA A 111 9.53 9.03 -16.32
CA ALA A 111 10.69 9.83 -15.98
C ALA A 111 11.51 10.11 -17.24
N PHE A 112 11.95 11.36 -17.40
CA PHE A 112 12.71 11.78 -18.58
C PHE A 112 12.05 11.34 -19.91
N GLU A 113 10.71 11.32 -19.96
CA GLU A 113 9.93 10.91 -21.13
C GLU A 113 10.22 9.48 -21.59
N GLY A 114 10.55 8.57 -20.66
CA GLY A 114 10.76 7.16 -20.99
C GLY A 114 12.18 6.81 -21.43
N ARG A 115 13.15 7.72 -21.22
CA ARG A 115 14.52 7.57 -21.76
C ARG A 115 15.33 6.44 -21.12
N TYR A 116 15.04 6.09 -19.88
CA TYR A 116 15.82 5.13 -19.10
C TYR A 116 14.99 3.91 -18.78
N GLU A 117 15.60 2.72 -18.83
CA GLU A 117 14.97 1.52 -18.29
C GLU A 117 14.93 1.55 -16.75
N ALA A 118 14.04 0.77 -16.15
CA ALA A 118 13.90 0.64 -14.69
C ALA A 118 15.24 0.40 -13.97
N LYS A 119 16.10 -0.46 -14.53
CA LYS A 119 17.43 -0.79 -13.96
C LYS A 119 18.39 0.40 -14.01
N GLU A 120 18.31 1.23 -15.04
CA GLU A 120 19.14 2.43 -15.17
C GLU A 120 18.65 3.51 -14.22
N LEU A 121 17.33 3.72 -14.16
CA LEU A 121 16.69 4.66 -13.24
C LEU A 121 17.00 4.31 -11.77
N ALA A 122 16.98 3.03 -11.41
CA ALA A 122 17.33 2.56 -10.06
C ALA A 122 18.75 2.94 -9.64
N ARG A 123 19.70 3.03 -10.58
CA ARG A 123 21.08 3.44 -10.28
C ARG A 123 21.21 4.94 -10.01
N MET A 124 20.22 5.74 -10.40
CA MET A 124 20.21 7.19 -10.23
C MET A 124 19.63 7.65 -8.90
N ILE A 125 19.03 6.75 -8.13
CA ILE A 125 18.24 7.07 -6.94
C ILE A 125 18.68 6.25 -5.73
N ASP A 126 18.46 6.79 -4.54
CA ASP A 126 18.58 6.04 -3.29
C ASP A 126 17.25 5.36 -2.96
N GLU A 127 17.12 4.09 -3.35
CA GLU A 127 15.93 3.29 -3.07
C GLU A 127 15.57 3.24 -1.59
N LYS A 128 16.56 3.00 -0.72
CA LYS A 128 16.32 2.85 0.73
C LYS A 128 15.85 4.17 1.31
N GLY A 129 16.52 5.26 0.97
CA GLY A 129 16.14 6.61 1.40
C GLY A 129 14.75 7.01 0.91
N LEU A 130 14.37 6.63 -0.33
CA LEU A 130 13.05 6.95 -0.87
C LEU A 130 11.93 6.16 -0.18
N ARG A 131 12.13 4.86 0.09
CA ARG A 131 11.16 4.07 0.85
C ARG A 131 11.00 4.58 2.28
N GLN A 132 12.11 4.92 2.94
CA GLN A 132 12.08 5.51 4.27
C GLN A 132 11.33 6.85 4.29
N LYS A 133 11.63 7.73 3.32
CA LYS A 133 10.90 8.99 3.16
C LYS A 133 9.41 8.78 2.92
N ALA A 134 9.04 7.81 2.08
CA ALA A 134 7.64 7.48 1.82
C ALA A 134 6.93 7.01 3.10
N LEU A 135 7.59 6.16 3.90
CA LEU A 135 7.08 5.72 5.20
C LEU A 135 6.86 6.90 6.14
N GLU A 136 7.84 7.79 6.30
CA GLU A 136 7.71 8.99 7.12
C GLU A 136 6.55 9.89 6.66
N MET A 137 6.38 10.06 5.34
CA MET A 137 5.25 10.83 4.80
C MET A 137 3.90 10.17 5.12
N ILE A 138 3.82 8.84 5.07
CA ILE A 138 2.59 8.08 5.41
C ILE A 138 2.26 8.19 6.90
N LEU A 139 3.26 8.10 7.77
CA LEU A 139 3.06 8.16 9.23
C LEU A 139 2.63 9.57 9.70
N ASN A 140 2.99 10.60 8.93
CA ASN A 140 2.65 12.01 9.22
C ASN A 140 1.43 12.54 8.45
N ALA A 141 0.69 11.68 7.74
CA ALA A 141 -0.43 12.03 6.85
C ALA A 141 -1.79 12.18 7.53
#